data_AF-A0ABD5IRP6-F1
#
_entry.id   AF-A0ABD5IRP6-F1
#
_cell.length_a   1.000
_cell.length_b   1.000
_cell.length_c   1.000
_cell.angle_alpha   90.00
_cell.angle_beta   90.00
_cell.angle_gamma   90.00
#
_symmetry.space_group_name_H-M   'P 1'
#
loop_
_entity.id
_entity.type
_entity.pdbx_description
1 polymer ?
#
loop_
_entity_poly.entity_id
_entity_poly.type
_entity_poly.pdbx_seq_one_letter_code
_entity_poly.pdbx_strand_id
1 'polypeptide(L)'
;MIDIIKSMIAKAYQDTGLRIIQANTTAPKPPLPYAVYNITAPYVKDRGQPNVMTRDAGEELYLQYEEQYLTTISFNVYADKNETTIDNAIKLRQWFLFFGQDFLQENGIAVVNVGNIENRTTFLVDSYEYKHGFDVQLRMTQNIEVQTEWFDEVIFKGE
;
A
#
# COMPACT_ATOMS: atom_id res chain seq x y z
N MET A 1 4.84 -5.83 4.85
CA MET A 1 4.01 -5.18 3.82
C MET A 1 2.52 -5.49 3.99
N ILE A 2 2.07 -6.74 3.78
CA ILE A 2 0.63 -7.06 3.73
C ILE A 2 -0.11 -6.71 5.03
N ASP A 3 0.48 -6.97 6.20
CA ASP A 3 -0.18 -6.63 7.47
C ASP A 3 -0.30 -5.13 7.68
N ILE A 4 0.69 -4.35 7.24
CA ILE A 4 0.65 -2.88 7.25
C ILE A 4 -0.50 -2.38 6.35
N ILE A 5 -0.64 -2.94 5.15
CA ILE A 5 -1.76 -2.61 4.25
C ILE A 5 -3.09 -2.98 4.91
N LYS A 6 -3.22 -4.15 5.54
CA LYS A 6 -4.45 -4.53 6.26
C LYS A 6 -4.78 -3.55 7.39
N SER A 7 -3.79 -3.14 8.17
CA SER A 7 -3.96 -2.14 9.25
C SER A 7 -4.40 -0.78 8.70
N MET A 8 -3.78 -0.33 7.61
CA MET A 8 -4.18 0.88 6.89
C MET A 8 -5.64 0.81 6.40
N ILE A 9 -6.03 -0.31 5.78
CA ILE A 9 -7.40 -0.52 5.30
C ILE A 9 -8.40 -0.53 6.47
N ALA A 10 -8.05 -1.17 7.58
CA ALA A 10 -8.88 -1.19 8.79
C ALA A 10 -9.06 0.22 9.38
N LYS A 11 -7.99 1.01 9.43
CA LYS A 11 -8.05 2.40 9.91
C LYS A 11 -8.88 3.29 8.99
N ALA A 12 -8.68 3.19 7.67
CA ALA A 12 -9.50 3.90 6.69
C ALA A 12 -10.99 3.54 6.84
N TYR A 13 -11.32 2.27 7.09
CA TYR A 13 -12.70 1.88 7.39
C TYR A 13 -13.23 2.52 8.68
N GLN A 14 -12.45 2.52 9.77
CA GLN A 14 -12.87 3.14 11.03
C GLN A 14 -13.17 4.64 10.87
N ASP A 15 -12.34 5.36 10.12
CA ASP A 15 -12.45 6.81 9.97
C ASP A 15 -13.51 7.22 8.94
N THR A 16 -13.71 6.42 7.90
CA THR A 16 -14.65 6.75 6.82
C THR A 16 -16.01 6.07 6.95
N GLY A 17 -16.10 4.96 7.69
CA GLY A 17 -17.26 4.08 7.74
C GLY A 17 -17.52 3.29 6.45
N LEU A 18 -16.70 3.46 5.40
CA LEU A 18 -16.84 2.76 4.12
C LEU A 18 -16.15 1.41 4.20
N ARG A 19 -16.93 0.31 4.19
CA ARG A 19 -16.35 -1.04 4.25
C ARG A 19 -15.45 -1.28 3.05
N ILE A 20 -14.19 -1.62 3.31
CA ILE A 20 -13.21 -1.89 2.24
C ILE A 20 -12.80 -3.37 2.29
N ILE A 21 -12.86 -4.06 1.15
CA ILE A 21 -12.50 -5.48 1.04
C ILE A 21 -11.44 -5.69 -0.05
N GLN A 22 -10.76 -6.83 -0.01
CA GLN A 22 -9.79 -7.19 -1.05
C GLN A 22 -10.51 -7.59 -2.35
N ALA A 23 -9.96 -7.17 -3.48
CA ALA A 23 -10.40 -7.59 -4.81
C ALA A 23 -10.15 -9.08 -5.06
N ASN A 24 -10.79 -9.63 -6.10
CA ASN A 24 -10.51 -10.96 -6.64
C ASN A 24 -10.65 -12.09 -5.60
N THR A 25 -11.63 -11.96 -4.69
CA THR A 25 -11.94 -13.01 -3.72
C THR A 25 -13.23 -13.74 -4.12
N THR A 26 -13.34 -14.99 -3.68
CA THR A 26 -14.56 -15.81 -3.81
C THR A 26 -15.56 -15.58 -2.68
N ALA A 27 -15.23 -14.69 -1.73
CA ALA A 27 -16.10 -14.36 -0.62
C ALA A 27 -17.36 -13.63 -1.11
N PRO A 28 -18.51 -13.80 -0.43
CA PRO A 28 -19.72 -13.05 -0.74
C PRO A 28 -19.48 -11.54 -0.73
N LYS A 29 -20.02 -10.83 -1.73
CA LYS A 29 -19.98 -9.37 -1.77
C LYS A 29 -20.78 -8.81 -0.57
N PRO A 30 -20.24 -7.82 0.15
CA PRO A 30 -20.98 -7.17 1.22
C PRO A 30 -22.13 -6.32 0.68
N PRO A 31 -23.07 -5.90 1.54
CA PRO A 31 -24.09 -4.92 1.18
C PRO A 31 -23.46 -3.60 0.69
N LEU A 32 -24.11 -2.96 -0.27
CA LEU A 32 -23.72 -1.63 -0.76
C LEU A 32 -24.04 -0.55 0.30
N PRO A 33 -23.26 0.54 0.38
CA PRO A 33 -22.02 0.80 -0.37
C PRO A 33 -20.79 0.11 0.24
N TYR A 34 -19.82 -0.24 -0.61
CA TYR A 34 -18.52 -0.76 -0.18
C TYR A 34 -17.42 -0.36 -1.17
N ALA A 35 -16.18 -0.45 -0.72
CA ALA A 35 -15.01 -0.30 -1.56
C ALA A 35 -14.24 -1.63 -1.69
N VAL A 36 -13.51 -1.75 -2.79
CA VAL A 36 -12.59 -2.83 -3.07
C VAL A 36 -11.21 -2.24 -3.27
N TYR A 37 -10.19 -2.85 -2.68
CA TYR A 37 -8.79 -2.52 -2.97
C TYR A 37 -8.09 -3.66 -3.70
N ASN A 38 -7.24 -3.33 -4.65
CA ASN A 38 -6.35 -4.26 -5.35
C ASN A 38 -4.93 -3.70 -5.35
N ILE A 39 -3.95 -4.50 -4.94
CA ILE A 39 -2.53 -4.13 -5.05
C ILE A 39 -2.12 -4.39 -6.51
N THR A 40 -2.00 -3.33 -7.30
CA THR A 40 -1.74 -3.42 -8.74
C THR A 40 -0.25 -3.45 -9.06
N ALA A 41 0.57 -2.80 -8.22
CA ALA A 41 2.02 -2.88 -8.28
C ALA A 41 2.54 -3.08 -6.85
N PRO A 42 2.85 -4.31 -6.41
CA PRO A 42 3.23 -4.60 -5.03
C PRO A 42 4.63 -4.10 -4.67
N TYR A 43 5.50 -3.99 -5.68
CA TYR A 43 6.87 -3.55 -5.49
C TYR A 43 7.36 -2.91 -6.79
N VAL A 44 7.59 -1.60 -6.73
CA VAL A 44 8.28 -0.84 -7.77
C VAL A 44 9.49 -0.23 -7.09
N LYS A 45 10.69 -0.55 -7.59
CA LYS A 45 11.93 0.01 -7.06
C LYS A 45 11.84 1.54 -7.07
N ASP A 46 12.04 2.16 -5.90
CA ASP A 46 12.07 3.60 -5.79
C ASP A 46 13.45 4.15 -6.21
N ARG A 47 13.56 5.47 -6.35
CA ARG A 47 14.83 6.14 -6.65
C ARG A 47 15.76 5.99 -5.44
N GLY A 48 16.90 5.36 -5.65
CA GLY A 48 17.92 5.19 -4.63
C GLY A 48 18.69 3.89 -4.78
N GLN A 49 19.80 3.79 -4.05
CA GLN A 49 20.42 2.50 -3.78
C GLN A 49 19.95 2.02 -2.41
N PRO A 50 19.74 0.72 -2.23
CA PRO A 50 19.51 0.18 -0.90
C PRO A 50 20.71 0.50 0.00
N ASN A 51 20.42 0.75 1.26
CA ASN A 51 21.44 0.95 2.27
C ASN A 51 21.84 -0.43 2.82
N VAL A 52 23.13 -0.73 2.76
CA VAL A 52 23.71 -1.97 3.30
C VAL A 52 24.71 -1.58 4.37
N MET A 53 24.43 -1.98 5.61
CA MET A 53 25.24 -1.64 6.78
C MET A 53 25.62 -2.90 7.53
N THR A 54 26.82 -2.89 8.11
CA THR A 54 27.24 -3.94 9.04
C THR A 54 27.05 -3.43 10.46
N ARG A 55 26.31 -4.18 11.28
CA ARG A 55 26.09 -3.89 12.70
C ARG A 55 26.82 -4.92 13.55
N ASP A 56 27.76 -4.44 14.35
CA ASP A 56 28.43 -5.23 15.39
C ASP A 56 27.52 -5.35 16.62
N ALA A 57 27.21 -6.58 17.02
CA ALA A 57 26.44 -6.92 18.22
C ALA A 57 27.27 -7.75 19.22
N GLY A 58 28.60 -7.57 19.24
CA GLY A 58 29.53 -8.30 20.12
C GLY A 58 30.08 -9.56 19.45
N GLU A 59 29.60 -10.73 19.86
CA GLU A 59 30.03 -12.01 19.27
C GLU A 59 29.40 -12.28 17.89
N GLU A 60 28.38 -11.50 17.51
CA GLU A 60 27.63 -11.66 16.27
C GLU A 60 27.74 -10.41 15.40
N LEU A 61 27.94 -10.64 14.09
CA LEU A 61 27.94 -9.60 13.09
C LEU A 61 26.65 -9.68 12.29
N TYR A 62 25.98 -8.56 12.08
CA TYR A 62 24.74 -8.50 11.31
C TYR A 62 24.92 -7.66 10.06
N LEU A 63 24.43 -8.15 8.93
CA LEU A 63 24.24 -7.36 7.72
C LEU A 63 22.81 -6.85 7.68
N GLN A 64 22.65 -5.54 7.71
CA GLN A 64 21.37 -4.84 7.61
C GLN A 64 21.19 -4.33 6.19
N TYR A 65 20.04 -4.63 5.60
CA TYR A 65 19.60 -4.15 4.29
C TYR A 65 18.32 -3.33 4.49
N GLU A 66 18.37 -2.07 4.11
CA GLU A 66 17.22 -1.15 4.12
C GLU A 66 16.96 -0.63 2.71
N GLU A 67 15.73 -0.77 2.24
CA GLU A 67 15.31 -0.27 0.93
C GLU A 67 13.92 0.35 0.98
N GLN A 68 13.76 1.47 0.27
CA GLN A 68 12.46 2.07 0.01
C GLN A 68 11.94 1.61 -1.36
N TYR A 69 10.66 1.27 -1.38
CA TYR A 69 9.96 0.85 -2.59
C TYR A 69 8.57 1.47 -2.66
N LEU A 70 8.06 1.57 -3.87
CA LEU A 70 6.72 2.05 -4.16
C LEU A 70 5.75 0.88 -4.29
N THR A 71 4.56 1.06 -3.73
CA THR A 71 3.41 0.17 -3.88
C THR A 71 2.23 0.96 -4.43
N THR A 72 1.57 0.46 -5.46
CA THR A 72 0.33 1.07 -5.98
C THR A 72 -0.87 0.21 -5.61
N ILE A 73 -1.88 0.86 -5.04
CA ILE A 73 -3.16 0.25 -4.65
C ILE A 73 -4.28 0.98 -5.38
N SER A 74 -5.05 0.24 -6.17
CA SER A 74 -6.26 0.74 -6.82
C SER A 74 -7.45 0.52 -5.90
N PHE A 75 -8.28 1.55 -5.75
CA PHE A 75 -9.56 1.50 -5.05
C PHE A 75 -10.72 1.63 -6.04
N ASN A 76 -11.78 0.83 -5.86
CA ASN A 76 -13.03 0.95 -6.58
C ASN A 76 -14.19 0.97 -5.58
N VAL A 77 -15.04 1.98 -5.63
CA VAL A 77 -16.17 2.19 -4.73
C VAL A 77 -17.46 1.86 -5.46
N TYR A 78 -18.29 1.02 -4.84
CA TYR A 78 -19.56 0.52 -5.36
C TYR A 78 -20.73 1.04 -4.52
N ALA A 79 -21.82 1.40 -5.18
CA ALA A 79 -23.07 1.80 -4.54
C ALA A 79 -24.26 1.51 -5.48
N ASP A 80 -25.48 1.64 -4.96
CA ASP A 80 -26.74 1.54 -5.70
C ASP A 80 -27.00 2.76 -6.59
N LYS A 81 -26.42 3.91 -6.23
CA LYS A 81 -26.53 5.17 -6.96
C LYS A 81 -25.17 5.69 -7.40
N ASN A 82 -25.13 6.27 -8.59
CA ASN A 82 -23.92 6.84 -9.15
C ASN A 82 -23.35 7.95 -8.26
N GLU A 83 -24.18 8.87 -7.76
CA GLU A 83 -23.72 9.98 -6.90
C GLU A 83 -23.10 9.45 -5.59
N THR A 84 -23.69 8.39 -5.02
CA THR A 84 -23.18 7.77 -3.79
C THR A 84 -21.80 7.13 -3.99
N THR A 85 -21.49 6.63 -5.19
CA THR A 85 -20.11 6.17 -5.48
C THR A 85 -19.11 7.33 -5.52
N ILE A 86 -19.52 8.49 -6.05
CA ILE A 86 -18.67 9.69 -6.15
C ILE A 86 -18.37 10.22 -4.74
N ASP A 87 -19.40 10.42 -3.91
CA ASP A 87 -19.24 10.95 -2.55
C ASP A 87 -18.33 10.06 -1.68
N ASN A 88 -18.54 8.74 -1.74
CA ASN A 88 -17.71 7.79 -0.99
C ASN A 88 -16.28 7.70 -1.55
N ALA A 89 -16.08 7.80 -2.86
CA ALA A 89 -14.74 7.87 -3.46
C ALA A 89 -14.01 9.15 -3.05
N ILE A 90 -14.69 10.30 -3.02
CA ILE A 90 -14.13 11.58 -2.53
C ILE A 90 -13.72 11.43 -1.06
N LYS A 91 -14.61 10.89 -0.22
CA LYS A 91 -14.34 10.69 1.22
C LYS A 91 -13.11 9.80 1.45
N LEU A 92 -13.04 8.66 0.77
CA LEU A 92 -11.89 7.75 0.90
C LEU A 92 -10.61 8.40 0.36
N ARG A 93 -10.69 9.14 -0.75
CA ARG A 93 -9.56 9.88 -1.33
C ARG A 93 -9.03 10.97 -0.38
N GLN A 94 -9.93 11.72 0.27
CA GLN A 94 -9.57 12.73 1.27
C GLN A 94 -8.88 12.12 2.48
N TRP A 95 -9.22 10.88 2.85
CA TRP A 95 -8.51 10.17 3.91
C TRP A 95 -7.03 9.98 3.56
N PHE A 96 -6.70 9.55 2.35
CA PHE A 96 -5.30 9.45 1.91
C PHE A 96 -4.60 10.80 1.79
N LEU A 97 -5.32 11.86 1.40
CA LEU A 97 -4.73 13.19 1.24
C LEU A 97 -4.47 13.92 2.56
N PHE A 98 -5.26 13.65 3.59
CA PHE A 98 -5.24 14.46 4.80
C PHE A 98 -5.53 13.65 6.06
N PHE A 99 -6.74 13.11 6.22
CA PHE A 99 -7.18 12.58 7.53
C PHE A 99 -6.39 11.37 8.04
N GLY A 100 -5.82 10.56 7.15
CA GLY A 100 -5.03 9.38 7.48
C GLY A 100 -3.53 9.63 7.63
N GLN A 101 -3.03 10.83 7.35
CA GLN A 101 -1.58 11.10 7.24
C GLN A 101 -0.81 10.74 8.52
N ASP A 102 -1.32 11.11 9.69
CA ASP A 102 -0.67 10.80 10.97
C ASP A 102 -0.49 9.28 11.16
N PHE A 103 -1.57 8.51 10.97
CA PHE A 103 -1.52 7.05 11.06
C PHE A 103 -0.55 6.45 10.04
N LEU A 104 -0.58 6.93 8.79
CA LEU A 104 0.27 6.42 7.72
C LEU A 104 1.75 6.65 8.08
N GLN A 105 2.10 7.86 8.55
CA GLN A 105 3.45 8.23 8.95
C GLN A 105 3.95 7.39 10.14
N GLU A 106 3.12 7.23 11.18
CA GLU A 106 3.45 6.39 12.34
C GLU A 106 3.71 4.92 11.97
N ASN A 107 3.14 4.45 10.86
CA ASN A 107 3.33 3.09 10.35
C ASN A 107 4.39 3.00 9.23
N GLY A 108 5.20 4.05 9.04
CA GLY A 108 6.28 4.07 8.05
C GLY A 108 5.79 4.07 6.59
N ILE A 109 4.58 4.60 6.35
CA ILE A 109 3.99 4.73 5.03
C ILE A 109 3.97 6.21 4.64
N ALA A 110 4.51 6.53 3.47
CA ALA A 110 4.36 7.86 2.89
C ALA A 110 3.47 7.82 1.64
N VAL A 111 2.51 8.73 1.53
CA VAL A 111 1.68 8.87 0.33
C VAL A 111 2.45 9.65 -0.72
N VAL A 112 2.80 9.01 -1.83
CA VAL A 112 3.55 9.63 -2.93
C VAL A 112 2.62 10.29 -3.93
N ASN A 113 1.50 9.63 -4.25
CA ASN A 113 0.51 10.16 -5.17
C ASN A 113 -0.89 9.63 -4.85
N VAL A 114 -1.89 10.46 -5.10
CA VAL A 114 -3.31 10.09 -5.05
C VAL A 114 -3.97 10.53 -6.35
N GLY A 115 -4.26 9.56 -7.21
CA GLY A 115 -4.80 9.78 -8.55
C GLY A 115 -6.18 10.44 -8.57
N ASN A 116 -6.63 10.75 -9.78
CA ASN A 116 -7.97 11.30 -10.01
C ASN A 116 -9.03 10.23 -9.74
N ILE A 117 -10.23 10.68 -9.36
CA ILE A 117 -11.41 9.82 -9.32
C ILE A 117 -11.92 9.67 -10.76
N GLU A 118 -12.00 8.43 -11.20
CA GLU A 118 -12.45 8.06 -12.54
C GLU A 118 -13.79 7.34 -12.46
N ASN A 119 -14.67 7.60 -13.43
CA ASN A 119 -15.85 6.77 -13.62
C ASN A 119 -15.41 5.44 -14.24
N ARG A 120 -15.57 4.36 -13.48
CA ARG A 120 -15.21 3.00 -13.88
C ARG A 120 -16.46 2.14 -14.06
N THR A 121 -17.66 2.73 -14.05
CA THR A 121 -18.97 2.07 -14.15
C THR A 121 -19.02 1.10 -15.32
N THR A 122 -19.60 -0.07 -15.09
CA THR A 122 -19.73 -1.11 -16.11
C THR A 122 -21.21 -1.32 -16.46
N PHE A 123 -21.53 -1.26 -17.75
CA PHE A 123 -22.84 -1.68 -18.24
C PHE A 123 -22.89 -3.21 -18.29
N LEU A 124 -23.87 -3.76 -17.59
CA LEU A 124 -24.28 -5.17 -17.67
C LEU A 124 -25.44 -5.28 -18.67
N VAL A 125 -25.89 -6.49 -18.98
CA VAL A 125 -26.90 -6.76 -20.03
C VAL A 125 -28.15 -5.85 -19.92
N ASP A 126 -28.62 -5.60 -18.70
CA ASP A 126 -29.84 -4.84 -18.41
C ASP A 126 -29.68 -3.81 -17.28
N SER A 127 -28.48 -3.65 -16.73
CA SER A 127 -28.25 -2.92 -15.49
C SER A 127 -26.86 -2.29 -15.47
N TYR A 128 -26.62 -1.37 -14.53
CA TYR A 128 -25.32 -0.75 -14.32
C TYR A 128 -24.71 -1.22 -13.00
N GLU A 129 -23.43 -1.57 -13.03
CA GLU A 129 -22.60 -1.68 -11.85
C GLU A 129 -21.88 -0.34 -11.66
N TYR A 130 -22.49 0.58 -10.90
CA TYR A 130 -21.90 1.89 -10.62
C TYR A 130 -20.62 1.72 -9.82
N LYS A 131 -19.53 2.29 -10.35
CA LYS A 131 -18.27 2.37 -9.61
C LYS A 131 -17.42 3.57 -9.99
N HIS A 132 -16.82 4.18 -8.98
CA HIS A 132 -15.80 5.20 -9.13
C HIS A 132 -14.54 4.75 -8.40
N GLY A 133 -13.38 4.99 -9.01
CA GLY A 133 -12.12 4.50 -8.46
C GLY A 133 -10.97 5.47 -8.68
N PHE A 134 -9.90 5.25 -7.93
CA PHE A 134 -8.67 6.01 -7.98
C PHE A 134 -7.53 5.13 -7.47
N ASP A 135 -6.30 5.53 -7.80
CA ASP A 135 -5.11 4.78 -7.42
C ASP A 135 -4.26 5.59 -6.44
N VAL A 136 -3.72 4.93 -5.43
CA VAL A 136 -2.82 5.51 -4.44
C VAL A 136 -1.45 4.85 -4.59
N GLN A 137 -0.41 5.67 -4.72
CA GLN A 137 0.96 5.22 -4.66
C GLN A 137 1.54 5.54 -3.28
N LEU A 138 2.05 4.52 -2.63
CA LEU A 138 2.64 4.56 -1.30
C LEU A 138 4.12 4.24 -1.41
N ARG A 139 4.94 4.94 -0.63
CA ARG A 139 6.33 4.56 -0.35
C ARG A 139 6.36 3.83 0.98
N MET A 140 7.02 2.67 0.98
CA MET A 140 7.21 1.82 2.16
C MET A 140 8.69 1.46 2.29
N THR A 141 9.14 1.17 3.51
CA THR A 141 10.50 0.70 3.79
C THR A 141 10.48 -0.80 4.09
N GLN A 142 11.44 -1.53 3.53
CA GLN A 142 11.76 -2.90 3.87
C GLN A 142 13.10 -2.94 4.60
N ASN A 143 13.12 -3.62 5.74
CA ASN A 143 14.33 -3.91 6.50
C ASN A 143 14.53 -5.42 6.53
N ILE A 144 15.74 -5.86 6.20
CA ILE A 144 16.17 -7.26 6.30
C ILE A 144 17.44 -7.26 7.13
N GLU A 145 17.52 -8.17 8.10
CA GLU A 145 18.70 -8.36 8.93
C GLU A 145 19.12 -9.83 8.83
N VAL A 146 20.40 -10.08 8.54
CA VAL A 146 20.96 -11.42 8.41
C VAL A 146 22.25 -11.49 9.21
N GLN A 147 22.41 -12.54 10.03
CA GLN A 147 23.67 -12.81 10.72
C GLN A 147 24.75 -13.21 9.71
N THR A 148 25.94 -12.65 9.85
CA THR A 148 27.11 -12.90 9.00
C THR A 148 28.33 -13.16 9.88
N GLU A 149 29.38 -13.72 9.29
CA GLU A 149 30.66 -13.96 9.95
C GLU A 149 31.66 -12.82 9.65
N TRP A 150 32.65 -12.70 10.52
CA TRP A 150 33.81 -11.83 10.30
C TRP A 150 34.70 -12.39 9.19
N PHE A 151 35.30 -11.52 8.38
CA PHE A 151 36.34 -11.92 7.44
C PHE A 151 37.71 -11.87 8.13
N ASP A 152 38.36 -13.02 8.27
CA ASP A 152 39.62 -13.15 9.01
C ASP A 152 40.86 -12.79 8.18
N GLU A 153 40.79 -12.78 6.84
CA GLU A 153 41.97 -12.51 5.99
C GLU A 153 41.61 -11.84 4.65
N VAL A 154 42.27 -10.73 4.33
CA VAL A 154 42.18 -10.06 3.01
C VAL A 154 43.56 -10.12 2.35
N ILE A 155 43.71 -10.97 1.33
CA ILE A 155 44.95 -11.09 0.55
C ILE A 155 44.89 -10.17 -0.66
N PHE A 156 45.64 -9.07 -0.62
CA PHE A 156 45.87 -8.23 -1.80
C PHE A 156 46.95 -8.87 -2.67
N LYS A 157 46.57 -9.39 -3.84
CA LYS A 157 47.53 -9.68 -4.90
C LYS A 157 47.74 -8.42 -5.72
N GLY A 158 48.81 -7.68 -5.42
CA GLY A 158 49.32 -6.62 -6.29
C GLY A 158 50.07 -7.20 -7.48
N GLU A 159 49.83 -6.66 -8.68
CA GLU A 159 50.68 -6.84 -9.87
C GLU A 159 51.96 -5.99 -9.78
#